data_AF-A0A5Y2E8A2-F1
#
_entry.id   AF-A0A5Y2E8A2-F1
#
_cell.length_a   1.000
_cell.length_b   1.000
_cell.length_c   1.000
_cell.angle_alpha   90.00
_cell.angle_beta   90.00
_cell.angle_gamma   90.00
#
_symmetry.space_group_name_H-M   'P 1'
#
loop_
_entity.id
_entity.type
_entity.pdbx_description
1 polymer ?
#
loop_
_entity_poly.entity_id
_entity_poly.type
_entity_poly.pdbx_seq_one_letter_code
_entity_poly.pdbx_strand_id
1 'polypeptide(L)'
;GSSIVLGDNDTGLKQNGDGLLDIYANGVQVFRFQNDTLESKKSINVTGRLTPTDYGNFDSRYVQDIRLGSLQYAQVWNGPGFSDTSGYVITGVTNGNSDELIDGVHRRPIQKLIGNQWYNVVSI
;
A
#
# COMPACT_ATOMS: atom_id res chain seq x y z
N GLY A 1 40.13 6.19 9.77
CA GLY A 1 40.34 6.22 11.23
C GLY A 1 40.81 4.86 11.69
N SER A 2 40.77 4.63 12.99
CA SER A 2 41.15 3.36 13.62
C SER A 2 40.19 2.22 13.22
N SER A 3 40.66 0.98 13.33
CA SER A 3 39.86 -0.23 13.09
C SER A 3 40.11 -1.29 14.15
N ILE A 4 39.11 -2.12 14.38
CA ILE A 4 39.20 -3.36 15.14
C ILE A 4 38.92 -4.49 14.16
N VAL A 5 39.88 -5.39 14.00
CA VAL A 5 39.75 -6.59 13.15
C VAL A 5 39.23 -7.77 13.97
N LEU A 6 38.39 -8.61 13.37
CA LEU A 6 37.77 -9.78 14.00
C LEU A 6 37.97 -11.01 13.10
N GLY A 7 38.98 -11.82 13.42
CA GLY A 7 39.35 -13.00 12.62
C GLY A 7 40.56 -12.71 11.73
N ASP A 8 40.31 -12.24 10.51
CA ASP A 8 41.30 -11.87 9.51
C ASP A 8 41.42 -10.34 9.33
N ASN A 9 42.18 -9.90 8.33
CA ASN A 9 42.51 -8.50 8.14
C ASN A 9 41.47 -7.68 7.36
N ASP A 10 40.36 -8.30 6.94
CA ASP A 10 39.33 -7.65 6.11
C ASP A 10 37.91 -7.78 6.69
N THR A 11 37.77 -8.30 7.91
CA THR A 11 36.53 -8.36 8.69
C THR A 11 36.67 -7.60 10.01
N GLY A 12 35.69 -6.74 10.34
CA GLY A 12 35.72 -5.99 11.61
C GLY A 12 34.92 -4.68 11.62
N LEU A 13 35.31 -3.77 12.52
CA LEU A 13 34.74 -2.43 12.68
C LEU A 13 35.77 -1.37 12.27
N LYS A 14 35.37 -0.35 11.51
CA LYS A 14 36.27 0.70 11.03
C LYS A 14 35.63 2.09 11.13
N GLN A 15 36.34 3.03 11.73
CA GLN A 15 35.96 4.44 11.68
C GLN A 15 36.38 5.03 10.33
N ASN A 16 35.39 5.39 9.50
CA ASN A 16 35.61 5.95 8.15
C ASN A 16 35.35 7.46 8.06
N GLY A 17 35.23 8.13 9.20
CA GLY A 17 35.05 9.56 9.33
C GLY A 17 34.62 9.89 10.75
N ASP A 18 34.58 11.17 11.09
CA ASP A 18 33.94 11.59 12.35
C ASP A 18 32.45 11.23 12.30
N GLY A 19 31.94 10.64 13.39
CA GLY A 19 30.58 10.12 13.47
C GLY A 19 30.23 8.94 12.54
N LEU A 20 31.18 8.35 11.80
CA LEU A 20 30.92 7.23 10.88
C LEU A 20 31.64 5.95 11.31
N LEU A 21 30.89 5.00 11.85
CA LEU A 21 31.38 3.67 12.21
C LEU A 21 30.78 2.61 11.28
N ASP A 22 31.66 1.92 10.54
CA ASP A 22 31.28 0.91 9.55
C ASP A 22 31.64 -0.50 9.99
N ILE A 23 30.78 -1.47 9.68
CA ILE A 23 31.05 -2.91 9.80
C ILE A 23 31.48 -3.45 8.44
N TYR A 24 32.59 -4.19 8.41
CA TYR A 24 33.12 -4.88 7.24
C TYR A 24 33.13 -6.40 7.45
N ALA A 25 32.86 -7.14 6.37
CA ALA A 25 33.07 -8.58 6.28
C ALA A 25 33.68 -8.91 4.92
N ASN A 26 34.81 -9.61 4.90
CA ASN A 26 35.58 -9.96 3.70
C ASN A 26 35.82 -8.77 2.76
N GLY A 27 36.25 -7.64 3.34
CA GLY A 27 36.53 -6.40 2.62
C GLY A 27 35.30 -5.59 2.18
N VAL A 28 34.08 -6.05 2.47
CA VAL A 28 32.83 -5.39 2.06
C VAL A 28 32.14 -4.71 3.24
N GLN A 29 31.76 -3.44 3.09
CA GLN A 29 30.92 -2.74 4.07
C GLN A 29 29.51 -3.35 4.08
N VAL A 30 29.05 -3.81 5.23
CA VAL A 30 27.73 -4.45 5.39
C VAL A 30 26.74 -3.61 6.20
N PHE A 31 27.23 -2.72 7.07
CA PHE A 31 26.40 -1.89 7.94
C PHE A 31 27.12 -0.60 8.35
N ARG A 32 26.38 0.49 8.60
CA ARG A 32 26.87 1.78 9.10
C ARG A 32 26.07 2.29 10.29
N PHE A 33 26.77 2.79 11.29
CA PHE A 33 26.24 3.65 12.35
C PHE A 33 26.66 5.09 12.07
N GLN A 34 25.71 6.01 12.11
CA GLN A 34 25.92 7.46 11.97
C GLN A 34 24.90 8.23 12.80
N ASN A 35 25.08 9.55 12.94
CA ASN A 35 24.28 10.37 13.87
C ASN A 35 22.76 10.27 13.65
N ASP A 36 22.31 10.17 12.40
CA ASP A 36 20.87 10.23 12.09
C ASP A 36 20.24 8.86 11.82
N THR A 37 21.02 7.90 11.31
CA THR A 37 20.47 6.63 10.84
C THR A 37 21.41 5.46 11.11
N LEU A 38 20.79 4.27 11.12
CA LEU A 38 21.48 3.00 10.97
C LEU A 38 21.23 2.51 9.55
N GLU A 39 22.29 2.24 8.79
CA GLU A 39 22.17 1.89 7.38
C GLU A 39 22.73 0.48 7.13
N SER A 40 21.85 -0.46 6.80
CA SER A 40 22.26 -1.77 6.30
C SER A 40 22.56 -1.67 4.80
N LYS A 41 23.71 -2.17 4.37
CA LYS A 41 24.08 -2.31 2.94
C LYS A 41 23.69 -3.70 2.38
N LYS A 42 23.02 -4.51 3.20
CA LYS A 42 22.53 -5.85 2.89
C LYS A 42 21.07 -5.99 3.33
N SER A 43 20.37 -6.99 2.80
CA SER A 43 19.03 -7.33 3.30
C SER A 43 19.10 -7.72 4.77
N ILE A 44 18.14 -7.25 5.56
CA ILE A 44 17.99 -7.62 6.97
C ILE A 44 16.99 -8.77 7.06
N ASN A 45 17.40 -9.89 7.65
CA ASN A 45 16.47 -10.98 7.98
C ASN A 45 15.97 -10.79 9.41
N VAL A 46 14.65 -10.77 9.60
CA VAL A 46 14.00 -10.55 10.89
C VAL A 46 13.07 -11.73 11.18
N THR A 47 13.27 -12.42 12.30
CA THR A 47 12.43 -13.58 12.67
C THR A 47 11.09 -13.18 13.29
N GLY A 48 11.00 -11.96 13.83
CA GLY A 48 9.81 -11.42 14.49
C GLY A 48 9.16 -10.26 13.73
N ARG A 49 8.34 -9.50 14.46
CA ARG A 49 7.64 -8.32 13.91
C ARG A 49 8.56 -7.10 13.88
N LEU A 50 8.60 -6.43 12.72
CA LEU A 50 9.07 -5.05 12.60
C LEU A 50 7.89 -4.10 12.88
N THR A 51 8.06 -3.12 13.75
CA THR A 51 7.06 -2.06 14.00
C THR A 51 7.68 -0.70 13.67
N PRO A 52 7.54 -0.22 12.42
CA PRO A 52 7.86 1.15 12.04
C PRO A 52 7.14 2.19 12.89
N THR A 53 7.78 3.34 13.11
CA THR A 53 7.14 4.53 13.71
C THR A 53 6.22 5.24 12.73
N ASP A 54 6.43 5.03 11.43
CA ASP A 54 5.61 5.53 10.33
C ASP A 54 5.47 4.43 9.27
N TYR A 55 4.23 4.17 8.85
CA TYR A 55 3.88 3.17 7.84
C TYR A 55 3.61 3.80 6.46
N GLY A 56 3.75 5.12 6.26
CA GLY A 56 3.35 5.81 5.03
C GLY A 56 3.96 5.25 3.73
N ASN A 57 5.21 4.79 3.78
CA ASN A 57 5.88 4.13 2.64
C ASN A 57 5.39 2.68 2.40
N PHE A 58 4.76 2.03 3.37
CA PHE A 58 4.10 0.72 3.20
C PHE A 58 2.66 0.92 2.72
N ASP A 59 1.90 1.76 3.41
CA ASP A 59 0.46 1.98 3.22
C ASP A 59 0.09 2.54 1.84
N SER A 60 1.02 3.20 1.18
CA SER A 60 0.87 3.68 -0.20
C SER A 60 0.96 2.57 -1.27
N ARG A 61 1.26 1.32 -0.90
CA ARG A 61 1.57 0.23 -1.86
C ARG A 61 0.57 -0.91 -1.90
N TYR A 62 -0.41 -0.95 -1.00
CA TYR A 62 -1.41 -2.03 -0.94
C TYR A 62 -2.82 -1.51 -0.72
N VAL A 63 -3.81 -2.32 -1.08
CA VAL A 63 -5.22 -2.04 -0.79
C VAL A 63 -5.48 -2.37 0.67
N GLN A 64 -5.85 -1.35 1.43
CA GLN A 64 -6.15 -1.44 2.85
C GLN A 64 -7.60 -1.88 3.09
N ASP A 65 -8.52 -1.49 2.19
CA ASP A 65 -9.95 -1.81 2.28
C ASP A 65 -10.67 -1.65 0.92
N ILE A 66 -11.86 -2.25 0.79
CA ILE A 66 -12.75 -2.17 -0.37
C ILE A 66 -14.18 -1.89 0.10
N ARG A 67 -14.87 -0.95 -0.55
CA ARG A 67 -16.28 -0.64 -0.24
C ARG A 67 -17.10 -0.28 -1.47
N LEU A 68 -18.42 -0.23 -1.28
CA LEU A 68 -19.33 0.44 -2.18
C LEU A 68 -19.48 1.92 -1.78
N GLY A 69 -19.34 2.82 -2.74
CA GLY A 69 -19.55 4.25 -2.54
C GLY A 69 -21.03 4.63 -2.43
N SER A 70 -21.34 5.90 -2.71
CA SER A 70 -22.70 6.42 -2.62
C SER A 70 -23.67 5.76 -3.61
N LEU A 71 -24.89 5.50 -3.15
CA LEU A 71 -26.00 4.98 -3.95
C LEU A 71 -26.41 6.00 -5.02
N GLN A 72 -26.63 5.51 -6.24
CA GLN A 72 -27.29 6.22 -7.32
C GLN A 72 -28.52 5.43 -7.74
N TYR A 73 -29.58 6.14 -8.15
CA TYR A 73 -30.82 5.58 -8.65
C TYR A 73 -31.12 6.12 -10.05
N ALA A 74 -31.69 5.28 -10.91
CA ALA A 74 -32.29 5.70 -12.17
C ALA A 74 -33.59 4.93 -12.42
N GLN A 75 -34.57 5.62 -13.00
CA GLN A 75 -35.78 4.99 -13.53
C GLN A 75 -35.44 4.20 -14.80
N VAL A 76 -35.98 2.98 -14.93
CA VAL A 76 -35.81 2.09 -16.10
C VAL A 76 -37.07 2.07 -16.97
N TRP A 77 -38.26 1.93 -16.37
CA TRP A 77 -39.50 1.98 -17.13
C TRP A 77 -39.73 3.36 -17.75
N ASN A 78 -39.78 3.44 -19.08
CA ASN A 78 -39.78 4.69 -19.84
C ASN A 78 -38.70 5.70 -19.38
N GLY A 79 -37.59 5.19 -18.82
CA GLY A 79 -36.53 5.98 -18.21
C GLY A 79 -35.16 5.68 -18.83
N PRO A 80 -34.15 6.51 -18.56
CA PRO A 80 -32.83 6.37 -19.16
C PRO A 80 -32.03 5.17 -18.63
N GLY A 81 -32.40 4.63 -17.46
CA GLY A 81 -31.62 3.61 -16.76
C GLY A 81 -30.16 4.04 -16.53
N PHE A 82 -29.26 3.06 -16.55
CA PHE A 82 -27.82 3.30 -16.60
C PHE A 82 -27.21 2.56 -17.78
N SER A 83 -26.35 3.25 -18.53
CA SER A 83 -25.39 2.58 -19.40
C SER A 83 -24.22 2.05 -18.58
N ASP A 84 -23.38 1.21 -19.20
CA ASP A 84 -22.10 0.83 -18.61
C ASP A 84 -21.29 2.09 -18.25
N THR A 85 -20.66 2.04 -17.09
CA THR A 85 -19.85 3.12 -16.54
C THR A 85 -18.74 2.48 -15.71
N SER A 86 -17.50 2.74 -16.11
CA SER A 86 -16.30 2.19 -15.47
C SER A 86 -16.36 2.31 -13.94
N GLY A 87 -16.15 1.18 -13.25
CA GLY A 87 -16.11 1.12 -11.79
C GLY A 87 -17.47 1.07 -11.08
N TYR A 88 -18.60 1.09 -11.79
CA TYR A 88 -19.93 1.00 -11.19
C TYR A 88 -20.52 -0.41 -11.27
N VAL A 89 -21.28 -0.78 -10.24
CA VAL A 89 -22.05 -2.04 -10.20
C VAL A 89 -23.49 -1.77 -9.82
N ILE A 90 -24.42 -2.55 -10.39
CA ILE A 90 -25.82 -2.54 -9.98
C ILE A 90 -25.92 -3.18 -8.59
N THR A 91 -26.59 -2.50 -7.66
CA THR A 91 -26.74 -2.94 -6.26
C THR A 91 -28.19 -3.15 -5.86
N GLY A 92 -29.14 -2.94 -6.77
CA GLY A 92 -30.55 -3.19 -6.54
C GLY A 92 -31.38 -2.95 -7.80
N VAL A 93 -32.44 -3.72 -7.97
CA VAL A 93 -33.46 -3.55 -9.01
C VAL A 93 -34.80 -3.56 -8.30
N THR A 94 -35.68 -2.62 -8.65
CA THR A 94 -36.95 -2.41 -7.96
C THR A 94 -38.09 -2.39 -8.97
N ASN A 95 -39.16 -3.12 -8.63
CA ASN A 95 -40.49 -2.95 -9.18
C ASN A 95 -41.39 -2.56 -8.00
N GLY A 96 -41.91 -1.34 -8.02
CA GLY A 96 -42.70 -0.76 -6.95
C GLY A 96 -44.20 -1.04 -7.07
N ASN A 97 -44.69 -1.31 -8.27
CA ASN A 97 -46.11 -1.62 -8.52
C ASN A 97 -46.40 -3.14 -8.62
N SER A 98 -45.36 -3.96 -8.56
CA SER A 98 -45.39 -5.43 -8.66
C SER A 98 -46.02 -5.96 -9.96
N ASP A 99 -45.93 -5.20 -11.07
CA ASP A 99 -46.31 -5.67 -12.40
C ASP A 99 -45.23 -6.56 -13.06
N GLU A 100 -45.32 -6.82 -14.36
CA GLU A 100 -44.34 -7.64 -15.08
C GLU A 100 -43.02 -6.91 -15.43
N LEU A 101 -42.89 -5.61 -15.15
CA LEU A 101 -41.80 -4.74 -15.59
C LEU A 101 -40.97 -4.21 -14.42
N ILE A 102 -39.75 -3.72 -14.68
CA ILE A 102 -38.91 -3.10 -13.64
C ILE A 102 -39.00 -1.57 -13.72
N ASP A 103 -39.17 -0.91 -12.57
CA ASP A 103 -39.32 0.55 -12.50
C ASP A 103 -37.99 1.26 -12.33
N GLY A 104 -37.09 0.69 -11.55
CA GLY A 104 -35.90 1.38 -11.07
C GLY A 104 -34.69 0.49 -10.87
N VAL A 105 -33.52 1.09 -10.99
CA VAL A 105 -32.24 0.44 -10.79
C VAL A 105 -31.35 1.31 -9.90
N HIS A 106 -30.62 0.67 -9.01
CA HIS A 106 -29.65 1.28 -8.13
C HIS A 106 -28.24 0.84 -8.51
N ARG A 107 -27.27 1.75 -8.47
CA ARG A 107 -25.85 1.43 -8.65
C ARG A 107 -24.97 2.14 -7.64
N ARG A 108 -23.77 1.62 -7.42
CA ARG A 108 -22.71 2.24 -6.59
C ARG A 108 -21.36 2.08 -7.27
N PRO A 109 -20.42 3.03 -7.11
CA PRO A 109 -19.04 2.81 -7.51
C PRO A 109 -18.37 1.85 -6.52
N ILE A 110 -17.52 0.95 -7.00
CA ILE A 110 -16.59 0.21 -6.17
C ILE A 110 -15.41 1.14 -5.85
N GLN A 111 -15.04 1.22 -4.57
CA GLN A 111 -13.93 2.02 -4.11
C GLN A 111 -12.89 1.16 -3.39
N LYS A 112 -11.62 1.55 -3.49
CA LYS A 112 -10.49 0.95 -2.76
C LYS A 112 -9.73 2.00 -1.95
N LEU A 113 -9.27 1.63 -0.76
CA LEU A 113 -8.45 2.47 0.12
C LEU A 113 -6.97 2.15 -0.08
N ILE A 114 -6.17 3.15 -0.44
CA ILE A 114 -4.70 3.05 -0.54
C ILE A 114 -4.12 4.34 0.04
N GLY A 115 -3.12 4.24 0.92
CA GLY A 115 -2.47 5.41 1.52
C GLY A 115 -3.44 6.35 2.24
N ASN A 116 -4.44 5.79 2.94
CA ASN A 116 -5.49 6.56 3.62
C ASN A 116 -6.38 7.41 2.68
N GLN A 117 -6.39 7.13 1.37
CA GLN A 117 -7.25 7.78 0.39
C GLN A 117 -8.13 6.77 -0.36
N TRP A 118 -9.41 7.11 -0.52
CA TRP A 118 -10.37 6.31 -1.31
C TRP A 118 -10.31 6.66 -2.79
N TYR A 119 -10.22 5.64 -3.63
CA TYR A 119 -10.21 5.75 -5.10
C TYR A 119 -11.37 4.94 -5.69
N ASN A 120 -12.03 5.46 -6.73
CA ASN A 120 -12.93 4.66 -7.55
C ASN A 120 -12.10 3.65 -8.37
N VAL A 121 -12.61 2.42 -8.47
CA VAL A 121 -12.03 1.37 -9.33
C VAL A 121 -12.40 1.65 -10.80
N VAL A 122 -11.68 1.03 -11.74
CA VAL A 122 -11.95 1.09 -13.18
C VAL A 122 -12.30 -0.30 -13.72
N SER A 123 -13.14 -0.34 -14.76
CA SER A 123 -13.44 -1.51 -15.59
C SER A 123 -12.56 -1.51 -16.86
N ILE A 124 -12.24 -2.69 -17.41
CA ILE A 124 -11.46 -2.90 -18.65
C ILE A 124 -12.33 -3.43 -19.79
#